data_AF-F8Q4G3-F1
#
_entry.id   AF-F8Q4G3-F1
#
_cell.length_a   1.000
_cell.length_b   1.000
_cell.length_c   1.000
_cell.angle_alpha   90.00
_cell.angle_beta   90.00
_cell.angle_gamma   90.00
#
_symmetry.space_group_name_H-M   'P 1'
#
loop_
_entity.id
_entity.type
_entity.pdbx_description
1 polymer ?
#
loop_
_entity_poly.entity_id
_entity_poly.type
_entity_poly.pdbx_seq_one_letter_code
_entity_poly.pdbx_strand_id
1 'polypeptide(L)'
;MPKLSTLPTFLSALVLTAVVVSAHEHHDELSEEEATAPVDTILWIHMGLQALVWGILFPVGMVLGITRSRWHVPLQSAGFALTIAGIVLGHSHKGRQFLPSAHGVFANVLIILTGWAMSQHAQALEISTKVHTTFGCTLMLAGFSRIVEICFVPSKYSDASNRDDQSDNTLAESTPGYSSSDDGKMAAARAFRHLPPILLVASGILLMSATDEALDYVHVNGMDHVTYLLIMFSLAFALYTLILTLIRLFSTTGRNAQSFSTTGNNIELASPRSPSKWYAPVPRDDTTTHVLGPDEDD
;
A
#
# COMPACT_ATOMS: atom_id res chain seq x y z
N MET A 1 33.41 -16.63 -5.67
CA MET A 1 32.23 -17.42 -5.30
C MET A 1 31.66 -16.92 -3.97
N PRO A 2 30.70 -15.97 -3.97
CA PRO A 2 29.92 -15.69 -2.77
C PRO A 2 28.94 -16.86 -2.54
N LYS A 3 28.78 -17.24 -1.26
CA LYS A 3 28.01 -18.43 -0.84
C LYS A 3 26.51 -18.22 -1.08
N LEU A 4 25.85 -19.25 -1.58
CA LEU A 4 24.40 -19.40 -1.79
C LEU A 4 23.54 -19.27 -0.52
N SER A 5 24.10 -18.85 0.62
CA SER A 5 23.47 -18.87 1.94
C SER A 5 22.70 -17.61 2.30
N THR A 6 22.70 -16.58 1.45
CA THR A 6 22.07 -15.27 1.76
C THR A 6 20.63 -15.13 1.25
N LEU A 7 20.20 -15.95 0.28
CA LEU A 7 18.85 -15.94 -0.26
C LEU A 7 17.75 -16.29 0.79
N PRO A 8 17.91 -17.32 1.65
CA PRO A 8 16.88 -17.65 2.65
C PRO A 8 16.83 -16.63 3.80
N THR A 9 17.93 -15.91 4.08
CA THR A 9 17.95 -14.87 5.13
C THR A 9 17.14 -13.62 4.78
N PHE A 10 17.02 -13.26 3.49
CA PHE A 10 16.17 -12.14 3.06
C PHE A 10 14.67 -12.47 3.15
N LEU A 11 14.28 -13.71 2.81
CA LEU A 11 12.88 -14.16 2.99
C LEU A 11 12.49 -14.23 4.48
N SER A 12 13.38 -14.71 5.35
CA SER A 12 13.12 -14.73 6.79
C SER A 12 13.05 -13.33 7.39
N ALA A 13 13.85 -12.37 6.91
CA ALA A 13 13.78 -10.97 7.38
C ALA A 13 12.44 -10.30 6.99
N LEU A 14 11.92 -10.58 5.80
CA LEU A 14 10.63 -10.05 5.32
C LEU A 14 9.44 -10.60 6.13
N VAL A 15 9.51 -11.86 6.58
CA VAL A 15 8.50 -12.48 7.46
C VAL A 15 8.61 -11.99 8.90
N LEU A 16 9.83 -11.68 9.40
CA LEU A 16 10.02 -11.18 10.77
C LEU A 16 9.63 -9.70 10.97
N THR A 17 9.63 -8.87 9.93
CA THR A 17 9.16 -7.47 10.04
C THR A 17 7.65 -7.32 10.17
N ALA A 18 6.87 -8.40 10.07
CA ALA A 18 5.42 -8.37 10.14
C ALA A 18 4.84 -8.25 11.58
N VAL A 19 5.66 -8.14 12.62
CA VAL A 19 5.21 -8.39 14.01
C VAL A 19 4.80 -7.16 14.84
N VAL A 20 4.92 -5.92 14.37
CA VAL A 20 4.36 -4.79 15.13
C VAL A 20 3.68 -3.78 14.20
N VAL A 21 2.43 -4.05 13.86
CA VAL A 21 1.51 -3.03 13.35
C VAL A 21 0.50 -2.73 14.46
N SER A 22 0.65 -1.56 15.08
CA SER A 22 -0.40 -0.96 15.90
C SER A 22 -1.34 -0.22 14.96
N ALA A 23 -2.51 -0.78 14.68
CA ALA A 23 -3.56 -0.07 13.97
C ALA A 23 -4.29 0.82 14.97
N HIS A 24 -4.38 2.12 14.68
CA HIS A 24 -5.28 3.02 15.40
C HIS A 24 -6.72 2.80 14.91
N GLU A 25 -7.71 3.19 15.70
CA GLU A 25 -9.10 3.17 15.26
C GLU A 25 -9.28 4.12 14.08
N HIS A 26 -9.74 3.57 12.95
CA HIS A 26 -10.08 4.33 11.77
C HIS A 26 -11.58 4.63 11.80
N HIS A 27 -11.93 5.91 11.84
CA HIS A 27 -13.28 6.33 11.47
C HIS A 27 -13.40 6.15 9.96
N ASP A 28 -14.31 5.29 9.52
CA ASP A 28 -14.51 4.95 8.09
C ASP A 28 -15.07 6.14 7.29
N GLU A 29 -15.63 7.14 7.98
CA GLU A 29 -16.22 8.34 7.40
C GLU A 29 -15.46 9.60 7.84
N LEU A 30 -15.07 10.41 6.86
CA LEU A 30 -14.62 11.78 7.12
C LEU A 30 -15.84 12.61 7.48
N SER A 31 -15.85 13.21 8.67
CA SER A 31 -16.82 14.26 8.98
C SER A 31 -16.66 15.43 7.99
N GLU A 32 -17.75 16.17 7.71
CA GLU A 32 -17.69 17.36 6.85
C GLU A 32 -16.66 18.39 7.37
N GLU A 33 -16.47 18.43 8.68
CA GLU A 33 -15.44 19.23 9.36
C GLU A 33 -14.02 18.77 8.98
N GLU A 34 -13.74 17.47 8.98
CA GLU A 34 -12.42 16.93 8.61
C GLU A 34 -12.11 17.08 7.12
N ALA A 35 -13.13 16.99 6.26
CA ALA A 35 -12.99 17.17 4.82
C ALA A 35 -12.68 18.63 4.42
N THR A 36 -13.18 19.59 5.22
CA THR A 36 -12.96 21.02 5.00
C THR A 36 -11.82 21.60 5.84
N ALA A 37 -11.27 20.81 6.76
CA ALA A 37 -10.17 21.22 7.63
C ALA A 37 -8.94 21.64 6.81
N PRO A 38 -8.30 22.77 7.17
CA PRO A 38 -7.14 23.26 6.44
C PRO A 38 -5.96 22.28 6.47
N VAL A 39 -5.07 22.45 5.49
CA VAL A 39 -3.78 21.77 5.47
C VAL A 39 -2.91 22.37 6.58
N ASP A 40 -2.52 21.52 7.53
CA ASP A 40 -1.68 21.93 8.65
C ASP A 40 -0.22 22.14 8.23
N THR A 41 0.54 22.86 9.04
CA THR A 41 1.95 23.22 8.83
C THR A 41 2.81 21.99 8.56
N ILE A 42 2.58 20.88 9.28
CA ILE A 42 3.30 19.61 9.10
C ILE A 42 3.15 19.08 7.66
N LEU A 43 1.94 19.15 7.09
CA LEU A 43 1.65 18.69 5.74
C LEU A 43 2.24 19.64 4.68
N TRP A 44 2.23 20.94 4.94
CA TRP A 44 2.93 21.90 4.09
C TRP A 44 4.43 21.62 4.04
N ILE A 45 5.05 21.33 5.18
CA ILE A 45 6.46 20.93 5.25
C ILE A 45 6.67 19.62 4.48
N HIS A 46 5.80 18.61 4.66
CA HIS A 46 5.87 17.35 3.92
C HIS A 46 5.83 17.57 2.40
N MET A 47 4.82 18.28 1.91
CA MET A 47 4.63 18.51 0.48
C MET A 47 5.78 19.33 -0.11
N GLY A 48 6.21 20.38 0.58
CA GLY A 48 7.34 21.21 0.17
C GLY A 48 8.66 20.42 0.14
N LEU A 49 8.92 19.61 1.17
CA LEU A 49 10.09 18.74 1.24
C LEU A 49 10.10 17.72 0.11
N GLN A 50 8.98 17.00 -0.10
CA GLN A 50 8.91 15.99 -1.16
C GLN A 50 9.02 16.61 -2.55
N ALA A 51 8.39 17.77 -2.79
CA ALA A 51 8.52 18.49 -4.06
C ALA A 51 9.97 18.92 -4.32
N LEU A 52 10.69 19.41 -3.32
CA LEU A 52 12.11 19.76 -3.42
C LEU A 52 12.97 18.52 -3.71
N VAL A 53 12.75 17.43 -2.98
CA VAL A 53 13.55 16.20 -3.09
C VAL A 53 13.38 15.55 -4.47
N TRP A 54 12.13 15.36 -4.90
CA TRP A 54 11.82 14.67 -6.15
C TRP A 54 11.91 15.58 -7.38
N GLY A 55 11.57 16.85 -7.25
CA GLY A 55 11.61 17.82 -8.35
C GLY A 55 13.01 18.38 -8.62
N ILE A 56 13.89 18.41 -7.61
CA ILE A 56 15.21 19.07 -7.73
C ILE A 56 16.35 18.13 -7.33
N LEU A 57 16.40 17.61 -6.10
CA LEU A 57 17.58 16.89 -5.61
C LEU A 57 17.88 15.62 -6.43
N PHE A 58 16.89 14.77 -6.69
CA PHE A 58 17.09 13.54 -7.46
C PHE A 58 17.49 13.83 -8.92
N PRO A 59 16.80 14.71 -9.68
CA PRO A 59 17.25 15.09 -11.02
C PRO A 59 18.68 15.65 -11.05
N VAL A 60 19.04 16.52 -10.10
CA VAL A 60 20.42 17.05 -9.99
C VAL A 60 21.40 15.91 -9.68
N GLY A 61 21.04 15.00 -8.77
CA GLY A 61 21.83 13.80 -8.46
C GLY A 61 22.08 12.93 -9.68
N MET A 62 21.10 12.77 -10.57
CA MET A 62 21.24 12.03 -11.82
C MET A 62 22.16 12.75 -12.81
N VAL A 63 22.02 14.07 -12.98
CA VAL A 63 22.91 14.88 -13.83
C VAL A 63 24.37 14.81 -13.33
N LEU A 64 24.56 14.88 -12.01
CA LEU A 64 25.88 14.69 -11.39
C LEU A 64 26.44 13.28 -11.65
N GLY A 65 25.57 12.27 -11.68
CA GLY A 65 25.96 10.89 -12.00
C GLY A 65 26.46 10.76 -13.44
N ILE A 66 25.71 11.30 -14.40
CA ILE A 66 26.08 11.30 -15.83
C ILE A 66 27.39 12.06 -16.07
N THR A 67 27.60 13.17 -15.36
CA THR A 67 28.85 13.95 -15.42
C THR A 67 30.00 13.38 -14.58
N ARG A 68 29.83 12.17 -14.01
CA ARG A 68 30.84 11.47 -13.19
C ARG A 68 31.35 12.27 -11.99
N SER A 69 30.51 13.13 -11.41
CA SER A 69 30.84 13.89 -10.21
C SER A 69 30.77 13.01 -8.97
N ARG A 70 31.75 13.10 -8.06
CA ARG A 70 31.74 12.38 -6.77
C ARG A 70 30.55 12.74 -5.87
N TRP A 71 29.89 13.87 -6.14
CA TRP A 71 28.76 14.37 -5.35
C TRP A 71 27.43 13.71 -5.69
N HIS A 72 27.35 12.92 -6.76
CA HIS A 72 26.10 12.24 -7.12
C HIS A 72 25.64 11.27 -6.02
N VAL A 73 26.54 10.41 -5.50
CA VAL A 73 26.18 9.44 -4.45
C VAL A 73 25.75 10.15 -3.15
N PRO A 74 26.54 11.08 -2.57
CA PRO A 74 26.10 11.79 -1.36
C PRO A 74 24.76 12.53 -1.53
N LEU A 75 24.55 13.19 -2.67
CA LEU A 75 23.31 13.93 -2.91
C LEU A 75 22.10 12.99 -3.04
N GLN A 76 22.25 11.86 -3.75
CA GLN A 76 21.18 10.87 -3.86
C GLN A 76 20.88 10.18 -2.53
N SER A 77 21.90 9.83 -1.75
CA SER A 77 21.73 9.28 -0.40
C SER A 77 21.01 10.25 0.53
N ALA A 78 21.36 11.56 0.49
CA ALA A 78 20.64 12.60 1.22
C ALA A 78 19.18 12.72 0.74
N GLY A 79 18.93 12.64 -0.57
CA GLY A 79 17.59 12.62 -1.15
C GLY A 79 16.74 11.45 -0.62
N PHE A 80 17.29 10.24 -0.54
CA PHE A 80 16.60 9.09 0.05
C PHE A 80 16.30 9.27 1.54
N ALA A 81 17.27 9.78 2.31
CA ALA A 81 17.06 10.06 3.74
C ALA A 81 15.95 11.10 3.96
N LEU A 82 15.93 12.17 3.18
CA LEU A 82 14.88 13.20 3.22
C LEU A 82 13.54 12.67 2.72
N THR A 83 13.53 11.74 1.76
CA THR A 83 12.30 11.07 1.31
C THR A 83 11.69 10.27 2.44
N ILE A 84 12.49 9.49 3.18
CA ILE A 84 12.04 8.71 4.34
C ILE A 84 11.51 9.65 5.43
N ALA A 85 12.25 10.72 5.76
CA ALA A 85 11.79 11.73 6.72
C ALA A 85 10.47 12.36 6.28
N GLY A 86 10.34 12.67 4.98
CA GLY A 86 9.10 13.15 4.40
C GLY A 86 7.97 12.13 4.52
N ILE A 87 8.20 10.84 4.26
CA ILE A 87 7.18 9.79 4.43
C ILE A 87 6.69 9.76 5.89
N VAL A 88 7.60 9.79 6.87
CA VAL A 88 7.24 9.82 8.29
C VAL A 88 6.41 11.06 8.63
N LEU A 89 6.84 12.23 8.18
CA LEU A 89 6.11 13.49 8.37
C LEU A 89 4.72 13.45 7.73
N GLY A 90 4.64 12.86 6.53
CA GLY A 90 3.42 12.68 5.77
C GLY A 90 2.42 11.77 6.45
N HIS A 91 2.85 10.84 7.32
CA HIS A 91 1.97 9.95 8.10
C HIS A 91 1.66 10.47 9.51
N SER A 92 2.21 11.62 9.90
CA SER A 92 2.02 12.20 11.24
C SER A 92 0.65 12.88 11.45
N HIS A 93 -0.34 12.60 10.58
CA HIS A 93 -1.66 13.23 10.57
C HIS A 93 -2.76 12.43 11.30
N LYS A 94 -2.39 11.49 12.19
CA LYS A 94 -3.31 10.72 13.05
C LYS A 94 -4.48 10.04 12.30
N GLY A 95 -4.26 9.58 11.07
CA GLY A 95 -5.28 8.85 10.31
C GLY A 95 -6.25 9.68 9.49
N ARG A 96 -6.20 11.02 9.58
CA ARG A 96 -6.96 11.92 8.71
C ARG A 96 -6.73 11.58 7.23
N GLN A 97 -7.80 11.24 6.52
CA GLN A 97 -7.74 11.07 5.08
C GLN A 97 -7.89 12.41 4.36
N PHE A 98 -7.35 12.51 3.15
CA PHE A 98 -7.40 13.72 2.33
C PHE A 98 -8.14 13.45 1.03
N LEU A 99 -8.88 14.45 0.57
CA LEU A 99 -9.45 14.44 -0.77
C LEU A 99 -8.33 14.46 -1.84
N PRO A 100 -8.63 14.01 -3.07
CA PRO A 100 -7.74 14.15 -4.21
C PRO A 100 -7.19 15.58 -4.31
N SER A 101 -5.86 15.70 -4.38
CA SER A 101 -5.17 17.00 -4.38
C SER A 101 -4.18 17.10 -5.53
N ALA A 102 -3.81 18.34 -5.89
CA ALA A 102 -2.78 18.59 -6.90
C ALA A 102 -1.45 17.92 -6.55
N HIS A 103 -1.08 17.88 -5.26
CA HIS A 103 0.10 17.16 -4.78
C HIS A 103 0.02 15.66 -5.10
N GLY A 104 -1.11 15.02 -4.82
CA GLY A 104 -1.33 13.61 -5.12
C GLY A 104 -1.27 13.29 -6.62
N VAL A 105 -1.87 14.14 -7.46
CA VAL A 105 -1.78 13.97 -8.93
C VAL A 105 -0.36 14.19 -9.43
N PHE A 106 0.31 15.27 -8.98
CA PHE A 106 1.67 15.61 -9.40
C PHE A 106 2.68 14.53 -9.00
N ALA A 107 2.55 13.93 -7.81
CA ALA A 107 3.39 12.82 -7.39
C ALA A 107 3.32 11.64 -8.37
N ASN A 108 2.13 11.32 -8.88
CA ASN A 108 1.97 10.24 -9.87
C ASN A 108 2.52 10.61 -11.24
N VAL A 109 2.47 11.89 -11.63
CA VAL A 109 3.15 12.38 -12.84
C VAL A 109 4.66 12.20 -12.72
N LEU A 110 5.24 12.49 -11.55
CA LEU A 110 6.67 12.25 -11.30
C LEU A 110 7.01 10.75 -11.42
N ILE A 111 6.18 9.84 -10.88
CA ILE A 111 6.37 8.39 -11.03
C ILE A 111 6.40 7.98 -12.51
N ILE A 112 5.49 8.52 -13.33
CA ILE A 112 5.47 8.25 -14.77
C ILE A 112 6.75 8.78 -15.43
N LEU A 113 7.17 10.00 -15.10
CA LEU A 113 8.39 10.59 -15.65
C LEU A 113 9.64 9.78 -15.27
N THR A 114 9.72 9.32 -14.02
CA THR A 114 10.78 8.41 -13.55
C THR A 114 10.74 7.10 -14.33
N GLY A 115 9.56 6.49 -14.49
CA GLY A 115 9.41 5.27 -15.27
C GLY A 115 9.85 5.44 -16.72
N TRP A 116 9.50 6.55 -17.36
CA TRP A 116 9.96 6.89 -18.71
C TRP A 116 11.49 7.02 -18.77
N ALA A 117 12.10 7.79 -17.86
CA ALA A 117 13.54 8.00 -17.82
C ALA A 117 14.30 6.68 -17.62
N MET A 118 13.81 5.82 -16.71
CA MET A 118 14.41 4.51 -16.45
C MET A 118 14.21 3.54 -17.61
N SER A 119 13.10 3.67 -18.36
CA SER A 119 12.84 2.80 -19.51
C SER A 119 13.87 2.96 -20.64
N GLN A 120 14.45 4.15 -20.74
CA GLN A 120 15.45 4.55 -21.74
C GLN A 120 16.89 4.44 -21.23
N HIS A 121 17.09 3.97 -20.00
CA HIS A 121 18.40 3.94 -19.38
C HIS A 121 19.21 2.73 -19.89
N ALA A 122 20.08 2.97 -20.88
CA ALA A 122 20.96 1.95 -21.42
C ALA A 122 21.92 1.41 -20.36
N GLN A 123 21.99 0.08 -20.25
CA GLN A 123 22.85 -0.64 -19.32
C GLN A 123 24.02 -1.30 -20.05
N ALA A 124 25.04 -1.69 -19.30
CA ALA A 124 26.22 -2.36 -19.87
C ALA A 124 25.88 -3.72 -20.52
N LEU A 125 24.88 -4.42 -19.98
CA LEU A 125 24.43 -5.72 -20.45
C LEU A 125 23.06 -5.60 -21.15
N GLU A 126 22.88 -6.29 -22.28
CA GLU A 126 21.61 -6.26 -23.04
C GLU A 126 20.42 -6.73 -22.19
N ILE A 127 20.59 -7.83 -21.44
CA ILE A 127 19.54 -8.33 -20.54
C ILE A 127 19.18 -7.30 -19.45
N SER A 128 20.17 -6.55 -18.94
CA SER A 128 19.93 -5.50 -17.95
C SER A 128 19.16 -4.33 -18.54
N THR A 129 19.46 -3.95 -19.78
CA THR A 129 18.69 -2.92 -20.49
C THR A 129 17.23 -3.35 -20.64
N LYS A 130 16.97 -4.60 -21.07
CA LYS A 130 15.59 -5.10 -21.22
C LYS A 130 14.82 -5.18 -19.89
N VAL A 131 15.48 -5.59 -18.81
CA VAL A 131 14.89 -5.62 -17.47
C VAL A 131 14.59 -4.20 -16.97
N HIS A 132 15.51 -3.25 -17.15
CA HIS A 132 15.31 -1.84 -16.81
C HIS A 132 14.20 -1.18 -17.64
N THR A 133 14.10 -1.49 -18.94
CA THR A 133 12.98 -1.06 -19.78
C THR A 133 11.65 -1.57 -19.23
N THR A 134 11.59 -2.85 -18.86
CA THR A 134 10.38 -3.45 -18.30
C THR A 134 10.02 -2.85 -16.93
N PHE A 135 11.01 -2.62 -16.07
CA PHE A 135 10.85 -1.88 -14.82
C PHE A 135 10.24 -0.49 -15.07
N GLY A 136 10.84 0.31 -15.96
CA GLY A 136 10.39 1.66 -16.27
C GLY A 136 8.95 1.69 -16.81
N CYS A 137 8.62 0.82 -17.77
CA CYS A 137 7.26 0.69 -18.29
C CYS A 137 6.26 0.26 -17.21
N THR A 138 6.64 -0.67 -16.33
CA THR A 138 5.77 -1.11 -15.22
C THR A 138 5.52 0.04 -14.24
N LEU A 139 6.55 0.85 -13.93
CA LEU A 139 6.42 2.04 -13.09
C LEU A 139 5.52 3.10 -13.73
N MET A 140 5.63 3.32 -15.05
CA MET A 140 4.73 4.19 -15.80
C MET A 140 3.28 3.72 -15.70
N LEU A 141 3.03 2.41 -15.89
CA LEU A 141 1.69 1.82 -15.77
C LEU A 141 1.14 1.96 -14.34
N ALA A 142 1.98 1.82 -13.31
CA ALA A 142 1.59 2.02 -11.91
C ALA A 142 1.12 3.47 -11.67
N GLY A 143 1.91 4.46 -12.12
CA GLY A 143 1.54 5.88 -12.00
C GLY A 143 0.29 6.23 -12.81
N PHE A 144 0.17 5.71 -14.03
CA PHE A 144 -1.00 5.95 -14.89
C PHE A 144 -2.28 5.34 -14.30
N SER A 145 -2.24 4.07 -13.88
CA SER A 145 -3.38 3.41 -13.25
C SER A 145 -3.80 4.12 -11.96
N ARG A 146 -2.86 4.68 -11.19
CA ARG A 146 -3.18 5.49 -10.01
C ARG A 146 -3.89 6.80 -10.35
N ILE A 147 -3.47 7.50 -11.41
CA ILE A 147 -4.18 8.70 -11.88
C ILE A 147 -5.60 8.33 -12.32
N VAL A 148 -5.77 7.25 -13.09
CA VAL A 148 -7.09 6.78 -13.51
C VAL A 148 -7.97 6.45 -12.30
N GLU A 149 -7.42 5.78 -11.30
CA GLU A 149 -8.14 5.47 -10.06
C GLU A 149 -8.58 6.75 -9.33
N ILE A 150 -7.67 7.70 -9.10
CA ILE A 150 -7.97 8.95 -8.38
C ILE A 150 -9.02 9.79 -9.12
N CYS A 151 -8.96 9.84 -10.45
CA CYS A 151 -9.83 10.69 -11.25
C CYS A 151 -11.19 10.08 -11.60
N PHE A 152 -11.28 8.75 -11.77
CA PHE A 152 -12.46 8.10 -12.35
C PHE A 152 -13.05 6.97 -11.51
N VAL A 153 -12.36 6.48 -10.48
CA VAL A 153 -12.92 5.46 -9.57
C VAL A 153 -13.43 6.16 -8.31
N PRO A 154 -14.75 6.24 -8.11
CA PRO A 154 -15.31 6.98 -6.98
C PRO A 154 -14.77 6.41 -5.67
N SER A 155 -14.31 7.27 -4.76
CA SER A 155 -14.00 6.85 -3.40
C SER A 155 -15.30 6.49 -2.68
N LYS A 156 -15.26 5.63 -1.66
CA LYS A 156 -16.43 5.21 -0.86
C LYS A 156 -17.31 6.40 -0.42
N TYR A 157 -16.72 7.59 -0.30
CA TYR A 157 -17.33 8.84 0.16
C TYR A 157 -18.36 9.46 -0.79
N SER A 158 -18.27 9.21 -2.09
CA SER A 158 -19.21 9.79 -3.07
C SER A 158 -20.61 9.16 -3.06
N ASP A 159 -20.80 8.04 -2.36
CA ASP A 159 -22.08 7.33 -2.22
C ASP A 159 -22.67 7.41 -0.80
N ALA A 160 -22.04 8.14 0.13
CA ALA A 160 -22.49 8.25 1.51
C ALA A 160 -23.82 9.03 1.68
N SER A 161 -24.33 9.66 0.61
CA SER A 161 -25.64 10.33 0.65
C SER A 161 -26.83 9.39 0.39
N ASN A 162 -26.61 8.10 0.10
CA ASN A 162 -27.72 7.21 -0.29
C ASN A 162 -27.47 5.70 -0.07
N ARG A 163 -26.70 5.28 0.95
CA ARG A 163 -26.31 3.87 1.14
C ARG A 163 -26.38 3.39 2.59
N ASP A 164 -27.57 3.33 3.15
CA ASP A 164 -27.80 2.70 4.46
C ASP A 164 -28.12 1.17 4.36
N ASP A 165 -28.32 0.62 3.16
CA ASP A 165 -28.88 -0.73 3.00
C ASP A 165 -27.93 -1.82 2.44
N GLN A 166 -26.63 -1.54 2.25
CA GLN A 166 -25.73 -2.50 1.56
C GLN A 166 -24.46 -2.79 2.34
N SER A 167 -24.56 -3.68 3.33
CA SER A 167 -23.38 -4.31 3.94
C SER A 167 -22.78 -5.35 2.98
N ASP A 168 -21.45 -5.39 2.86
CA ASP A 168 -20.71 -6.30 1.96
C ASP A 168 -20.83 -7.81 2.34
N ASN A 169 -21.70 -8.17 3.29
CA ASN A 169 -21.93 -9.55 3.76
C ASN A 169 -23.40 -10.00 3.75
N THR A 170 -24.35 -9.18 3.27
CA THR A 170 -25.75 -9.60 3.18
C THR A 170 -26.00 -10.36 1.88
N LEU A 171 -26.28 -11.67 1.99
CA LEU A 171 -26.92 -12.46 0.92
C LEU A 171 -28.40 -12.04 0.78
N ALA A 172 -28.67 -10.75 0.57
CA ALA A 172 -30.02 -10.25 0.41
C ALA A 172 -30.42 -10.29 -1.07
N GLU A 173 -31.56 -10.94 -1.31
CA GLU A 173 -32.28 -10.98 -2.57
C GLU A 173 -32.41 -9.58 -3.18
N SER A 174 -32.14 -9.50 -4.47
CA SER A 174 -32.23 -8.32 -5.33
C SER A 174 -33.44 -7.43 -5.03
N THR A 175 -33.19 -6.23 -4.48
CA THR A 175 -34.16 -5.14 -4.41
C THR A 175 -34.62 -4.76 -5.82
N PRO A 176 -35.94 -4.70 -6.11
CA PRO A 176 -36.45 -4.43 -7.44
C PRO A 176 -36.27 -2.94 -7.78
N GLY A 177 -35.14 -2.61 -8.40
CA GLY A 177 -34.83 -1.24 -8.83
C GLY A 177 -33.36 -0.99 -9.18
N TYR A 178 -32.44 -1.85 -8.74
CA TYR A 178 -31.01 -1.73 -9.07
C TYR A 178 -30.64 -2.67 -10.21
N SER A 179 -29.98 -2.14 -11.24
CA SER A 179 -29.66 -2.92 -12.44
C SER A 179 -28.46 -3.84 -12.18
N SER A 180 -28.51 -5.10 -12.63
CA SER A 180 -27.38 -6.04 -12.57
C SER A 180 -26.12 -5.52 -13.28
N SER A 181 -26.26 -4.50 -14.13
CA SER A 181 -25.13 -3.82 -14.77
C SER A 181 -24.35 -2.88 -13.85
N ASP A 182 -24.96 -2.37 -12.78
CA ASP A 182 -24.28 -1.46 -11.85
C ASP A 182 -23.43 -2.24 -10.83
N ASP A 183 -23.87 -3.43 -10.42
CA ASP A 183 -23.08 -4.36 -9.60
C ASP A 183 -21.77 -4.77 -10.31
N GLY A 184 -21.84 -5.09 -11.61
CA GLY A 184 -20.68 -5.46 -12.41
C GLY A 184 -19.64 -4.33 -12.53
N LYS A 185 -20.11 -3.08 -12.68
CA LYS A 185 -19.22 -1.89 -12.72
C LYS A 185 -18.58 -1.64 -11.36
N MET A 186 -19.32 -1.80 -10.26
CA MET A 186 -18.78 -1.66 -8.91
C MET A 186 -17.75 -2.74 -8.60
N ALA A 187 -17.99 -3.99 -9.00
CA ALA A 187 -17.03 -5.08 -8.85
C ALA A 187 -15.75 -4.82 -9.66
N ALA A 188 -15.88 -4.36 -10.91
CA ALA A 188 -14.74 -3.97 -11.73
C ALA A 188 -13.94 -2.80 -11.13
N ALA A 189 -14.63 -1.78 -10.60
CA ALA A 189 -14.01 -0.66 -9.91
C ALA A 189 -13.24 -1.10 -8.65
N ARG A 190 -13.83 -2.01 -7.85
CA ARG A 190 -13.16 -2.61 -6.67
C ARG A 190 -11.91 -3.40 -7.08
N ALA A 191 -11.99 -4.20 -8.15
CA ALA A 191 -10.84 -4.93 -8.68
C ALA A 191 -9.74 -3.99 -9.20
N PHE A 192 -10.10 -2.91 -9.88
CA PHE A 192 -9.15 -1.94 -10.44
C PHE A 192 -8.31 -1.24 -9.36
N ARG A 193 -8.84 -1.07 -8.14
CA ARG A 193 -8.07 -0.50 -7.00
C ARG A 193 -6.84 -1.33 -6.61
N HIS A 194 -6.79 -2.60 -7.00
CA HIS A 194 -5.61 -3.44 -6.79
C HIS A 194 -4.52 -3.26 -7.86
N LEU A 195 -4.85 -2.64 -9.00
CA LEU A 195 -3.94 -2.52 -10.14
C LEU A 195 -2.76 -1.57 -9.85
N PRO A 196 -2.94 -0.35 -9.29
CA PRO A 196 -1.81 0.50 -8.97
C PRO A 196 -0.83 -0.12 -7.96
N PRO A 197 -1.26 -0.67 -6.80
CA PRO A 197 -0.32 -1.21 -5.83
C PRO A 197 0.38 -2.48 -6.32
N ILE A 198 -0.27 -3.37 -7.07
CA ILE A 198 0.42 -4.57 -7.60
C ILE A 198 1.48 -4.19 -8.64
N LEU A 199 1.22 -3.21 -9.51
CA LEU A 199 2.19 -2.71 -10.47
C LEU A 199 3.37 -2.02 -9.77
N LEU A 200 3.10 -1.27 -8.70
CA LEU A 200 4.15 -0.65 -7.91
C LEU A 200 5.04 -1.70 -7.20
N VAL A 201 4.46 -2.75 -6.64
CA VAL A 201 5.20 -3.88 -6.05
C VAL A 201 6.03 -4.60 -7.13
N ALA A 202 5.44 -4.89 -8.28
CA ALA A 202 6.15 -5.53 -9.39
C ALA A 202 7.31 -4.67 -9.89
N SER A 203 7.10 -3.37 -10.05
CA SER A 203 8.16 -2.42 -10.40
C SER A 203 9.28 -2.39 -9.36
N GLY A 204 8.96 -2.46 -8.06
CA GLY A 204 9.94 -2.49 -6.98
C GLY A 204 10.78 -3.78 -6.99
N ILE A 205 10.14 -4.94 -7.18
CA ILE A 205 10.84 -6.23 -7.32
C ILE A 205 11.76 -6.20 -8.54
N LEU A 206 11.27 -5.70 -9.69
CA LEU A 206 12.09 -5.57 -10.90
C LEU A 206 13.32 -4.69 -10.68
N LEU A 207 13.14 -3.52 -10.03
CA LEU A 207 14.23 -2.61 -9.67
C LEU A 207 15.28 -3.30 -8.78
N MET A 208 14.85 -3.99 -7.72
CA MET A 208 15.75 -4.69 -6.79
C MET A 208 16.44 -5.90 -7.45
N SER A 209 15.79 -6.52 -8.43
CA SER A 209 16.32 -7.68 -9.15
C SER A 209 17.34 -7.31 -10.24
N ALA A 210 17.40 -6.04 -10.65
CA ALA A 210 18.21 -5.59 -11.77
C ALA A 210 19.65 -5.24 -11.38
N THR A 211 20.24 -5.97 -10.42
CA THR A 211 21.66 -5.79 -10.05
C THR A 211 22.57 -6.49 -11.05
N ASP A 212 23.77 -5.94 -11.24
CA ASP A 212 24.73 -6.46 -12.20
C ASP A 212 25.08 -7.93 -11.92
N GLU A 213 25.23 -8.32 -10.66
CA GLU A 213 25.59 -9.69 -10.27
C GLU A 213 24.46 -10.70 -10.53
N ALA A 214 23.21 -10.29 -10.28
CA ALA A 214 22.06 -11.15 -10.50
C ALA A 214 21.86 -11.40 -11.99
N LEU A 215 22.00 -10.35 -12.81
CA LEU A 215 21.79 -10.44 -14.25
C LEU A 215 22.96 -11.09 -14.99
N ASP A 216 24.19 -10.93 -14.51
CA ASP A 216 25.34 -11.68 -15.00
C ASP A 216 25.15 -13.18 -14.75
N TYR A 217 24.69 -13.57 -13.56
CA TYR A 217 24.36 -14.96 -13.26
C TYR A 217 23.28 -15.51 -14.21
N VAL A 218 22.21 -14.77 -14.45
CA VAL A 218 21.14 -15.15 -15.38
C VAL A 218 21.68 -15.33 -16.81
N HIS A 219 22.54 -14.40 -17.25
CA HIS A 219 23.15 -14.42 -18.58
C HIS A 219 24.09 -15.62 -18.77
N VAL A 220 24.96 -15.89 -17.80
CA VAL A 220 25.91 -17.02 -17.84
C VAL A 220 25.19 -18.37 -17.85
N ASN A 221 24.03 -18.49 -17.19
CA ASN A 221 23.20 -19.70 -17.24
C ASN A 221 22.35 -19.81 -18.52
N GLY A 222 22.46 -18.84 -19.44
CA GLY A 222 21.72 -18.85 -20.71
C GLY A 222 20.21 -18.69 -20.53
N MET A 223 19.74 -18.14 -19.40
CA MET A 223 18.31 -17.92 -19.17
C MET A 223 17.87 -16.65 -19.91
N ASP A 224 16.80 -16.78 -20.69
CA ASP A 224 16.24 -15.65 -21.43
C ASP A 224 15.63 -14.60 -20.47
N HIS A 225 15.72 -13.34 -20.88
CA HIS A 225 15.18 -12.20 -20.16
C HIS A 225 13.67 -12.31 -19.91
N VAL A 226 12.86 -12.85 -20.84
CA VAL A 226 11.41 -13.01 -20.65
C VAL A 226 11.13 -14.01 -19.53
N THR A 227 11.84 -15.13 -19.50
CA THR A 227 11.73 -16.12 -18.43
C THR A 227 12.05 -15.50 -17.07
N TYR A 228 13.14 -14.73 -17.00
CA TYR A 228 13.50 -14.00 -15.79
C TYR A 228 12.40 -13.02 -15.34
N LEU A 229 11.86 -12.24 -16.27
CA LEU A 229 10.78 -11.28 -15.99
C LEU A 229 9.51 -11.97 -15.48
N LEU A 230 9.10 -13.10 -16.09
CA LEU A 230 7.93 -13.87 -15.64
C LEU A 230 8.11 -14.40 -14.22
N ILE A 231 9.32 -14.85 -13.86
CA ILE A 231 9.64 -15.26 -12.49
C ILE A 231 9.48 -14.06 -11.53
N MET A 232 9.99 -12.89 -11.89
CA MET A 232 9.87 -11.68 -11.07
C MET A 232 8.43 -11.21 -10.91
N PHE A 233 7.62 -11.24 -11.97
CA PHE A 233 6.18 -10.96 -11.88
C PHE A 233 5.44 -11.99 -11.03
N SER A 234 5.79 -13.27 -11.12
CA SER A 234 5.23 -14.31 -10.25
C SER A 234 5.58 -14.07 -8.77
N LEU A 235 6.82 -13.67 -8.48
CA LEU A 235 7.25 -13.31 -7.13
C LEU A 235 6.49 -12.09 -6.61
N ALA A 236 6.32 -11.06 -7.44
CA ALA A 236 5.54 -9.87 -7.10
C ALA A 236 4.08 -10.21 -6.81
N PHE A 237 3.45 -11.07 -7.62
CA PHE A 237 2.08 -11.54 -7.38
C PHE A 237 1.95 -12.32 -6.06
N ALA A 238 2.89 -13.23 -5.78
CA ALA A 238 2.91 -13.99 -4.53
C ALA A 238 3.08 -13.07 -3.32
N LEU A 239 4.01 -12.11 -3.40
CA LEU A 239 4.24 -11.13 -2.33
C LEU A 239 3.02 -10.24 -2.11
N TYR A 240 2.40 -9.74 -3.18
CA TYR A 240 1.20 -8.92 -3.08
C TYR A 240 0.02 -9.70 -2.47
N THR A 241 -0.15 -10.97 -2.89
CA THR A 241 -1.15 -11.87 -2.30
C THR A 241 -0.88 -12.13 -0.82
N LEU A 242 0.39 -12.32 -0.44
CA LEU A 242 0.79 -12.46 0.96
C LEU A 242 0.44 -11.20 1.75
N ILE A 243 0.76 -10.00 1.25
CA ILE A 243 0.42 -8.73 1.89
C ILE A 243 -1.09 -8.63 2.10
N LEU A 244 -1.90 -8.89 1.07
CA LEU A 244 -3.37 -8.85 1.19
C LEU A 244 -3.88 -9.91 2.18
N THR A 245 -3.29 -11.09 2.19
CA THR A 245 -3.65 -12.16 3.14
C THR A 245 -3.37 -11.72 4.57
N LEU A 246 -2.22 -11.10 4.83
CA LEU A 246 -1.86 -10.59 6.15
C LEU A 246 -2.80 -9.47 6.60
N ILE A 247 -3.15 -8.53 5.70
CA ILE A 247 -4.11 -7.46 6.01
C ILE A 247 -5.48 -8.07 6.34
N ARG A 248 -5.97 -9.00 5.52
CA ARG A 248 -7.26 -9.66 5.75
C ARG A 248 -7.25 -10.46 7.05
N LEU A 249 -6.17 -11.19 7.33
CA LEU A 249 -5.99 -11.95 8.56
C LEU A 249 -6.02 -11.01 9.77
N PHE A 250 -5.30 -9.89 9.70
CA PHE A 250 -5.25 -8.88 10.74
C PHE A 250 -6.64 -8.28 11.01
N SER A 251 -7.40 -7.91 9.97
CA SER A 251 -8.74 -7.31 10.12
C SER A 251 -9.83 -8.31 10.54
N THR A 252 -9.62 -9.61 10.38
CA THR A 252 -10.66 -10.62 10.64
C THR A 252 -10.41 -11.48 11.89
N THR A 253 -9.26 -11.32 12.54
CA THR A 253 -8.83 -12.17 13.66
C THR A 253 -8.59 -11.37 14.93
N GLY A 254 -8.81 -12.01 16.09
CA GLY A 254 -8.47 -11.45 17.41
C GLY A 254 -9.28 -10.21 17.78
N ARG A 255 -8.61 -9.22 18.39
CA ARG A 255 -9.23 -7.97 18.88
C ARG A 255 -9.66 -6.99 17.77
N ASN A 256 -9.27 -7.28 16.53
CA ASN A 256 -9.54 -6.43 15.37
C ASN A 256 -10.73 -6.93 14.55
N ALA A 257 -11.23 -8.15 14.81
CA ALA A 257 -12.42 -8.65 14.17
C ALA A 257 -13.64 -7.82 14.61
N GLN A 258 -14.50 -7.43 13.67
CA GLN A 258 -15.74 -6.71 13.98
C GLN A 258 -16.62 -7.59 14.90
N SER A 259 -16.97 -7.04 16.07
CA SER A 259 -17.93 -7.65 16.98
C SER A 259 -19.34 -7.44 16.43
N PHE A 260 -20.05 -8.52 16.11
CA PHE A 260 -21.47 -8.41 15.76
C PHE A 260 -22.28 -8.02 17.00
N SER A 261 -22.94 -6.87 16.96
CA SER A 261 -23.93 -6.49 17.97
C SER A 261 -25.18 -7.34 17.78
N THR A 262 -25.42 -8.26 18.71
CA THR A 262 -26.70 -8.97 18.82
C THR A 262 -27.74 -8.02 19.41
N THR A 263 -28.21 -7.04 18.64
CA THR A 263 -29.38 -6.24 19.01
C THR A 263 -30.42 -6.34 17.90
N GLY A 264 -31.30 -7.34 18.01
CA GLY A 264 -32.42 -7.49 17.09
C GLY A 264 -33.14 -8.82 17.28
N ASN A 265 -34.47 -8.79 17.35
CA ASN A 265 -35.34 -9.96 17.45
C ASN A 265 -35.46 -10.72 16.10
N ASN A 266 -34.35 -10.96 15.40
CA ASN A 266 -34.33 -11.83 14.24
C ASN A 266 -34.07 -13.27 14.70
N ILE A 267 -35.09 -14.12 14.54
CA ILE A 267 -34.98 -15.59 14.61
C ILE A 267 -34.09 -16.02 13.45
N GLU A 268 -32.78 -15.89 13.63
CA GLU A 268 -31.80 -16.51 12.76
C GLU A 268 -31.45 -17.89 13.32
N LEU A 269 -31.44 -18.88 12.43
CA LEU A 269 -31.08 -20.24 12.71
C LEU A 269 -29.68 -20.25 13.34
N ALA A 270 -29.59 -20.44 14.66
CA ALA A 270 -28.34 -20.51 15.38
C ALA A 270 -27.47 -21.62 14.78
N SER A 271 -26.55 -21.25 13.88
CA SER A 271 -25.45 -22.12 13.51
C SER A 271 -24.66 -22.40 14.79
N PRO A 272 -24.26 -23.66 15.07
CA PRO A 272 -23.61 -24.04 16.33
C PRO A 272 -22.17 -23.52 16.46
N ARG A 273 -21.79 -22.47 15.72
CA ARG A 273 -20.63 -21.64 16.03
C ARG A 273 -20.98 -20.60 17.09
N SER A 274 -21.39 -21.08 18.26
CA SER A 274 -21.02 -20.38 19.49
C SER A 274 -19.49 -20.32 19.48
N PRO A 275 -18.84 -19.14 19.52
CA PRO A 275 -17.40 -19.09 19.68
C PRO A 275 -17.12 -19.83 20.98
N SER A 276 -16.42 -20.97 20.88
CA SER A 276 -16.08 -21.76 22.05
C SER A 276 -15.40 -20.81 23.05
N LYS A 277 -15.68 -21.02 24.34
CA LYS A 277 -15.18 -20.19 25.47
C LYS A 277 -13.68 -19.86 25.40
N TRP A 278 -12.92 -20.66 24.63
CA TRP A 278 -11.49 -20.57 24.38
C TRP A 278 -11.07 -19.60 23.26
N TYR A 279 -11.98 -19.15 22.39
CA TYR A 279 -11.73 -18.25 21.25
C TYR A 279 -12.59 -16.99 21.27
N ALA A 280 -13.17 -16.64 22.42
CA ALA A 280 -13.88 -15.36 22.56
C ALA A 280 -12.89 -14.19 22.45
N PRO A 281 -13.22 -13.11 21.71
CA PRO A 281 -12.41 -11.89 21.68
C PRO A 281 -12.23 -11.35 23.10
N VAL A 282 -11.01 -10.95 23.45
CA VAL A 282 -10.73 -10.31 24.75
C VAL A 282 -11.45 -8.96 24.80
N PRO A 283 -12.35 -8.73 25.78
CA PRO A 283 -13.03 -7.44 25.94
C PRO A 283 -12.02 -6.29 26.05
N ARG A 284 -12.36 -5.14 25.45
CA ARG A 284 -11.62 -3.89 25.62
C ARG A 284 -12.03 -3.28 26.97
N ASP A 285 -11.32 -3.62 28.04
CA ASP A 285 -11.47 -2.90 29.33
C ASP A 285 -10.70 -1.58 29.26
N ASP A 286 -11.27 -0.56 28.63
CA ASP A 286 -10.80 0.83 28.80
C ASP A 286 -11.51 1.54 29.97
N THR A 287 -12.33 0.81 30.74
CA THR A 287 -12.98 1.31 31.96
C THR A 287 -13.01 0.24 33.04
N THR A 288 -11.89 0.05 33.73
CA THR A 288 -11.89 -0.48 35.10
C THR A 288 -11.22 0.52 36.03
N THR A 289 -11.93 1.60 36.33
CA THR A 289 -11.73 2.31 37.60
C THR A 289 -12.07 1.32 38.71
N HIS A 290 -11.06 0.64 39.23
CA HIS A 290 -11.18 -0.20 40.41
C HIS A 290 -11.51 0.70 41.61
N VAL A 291 -12.79 0.95 41.86
CA VAL A 291 -13.24 1.59 43.10
C VAL A 291 -12.99 0.58 44.21
N LEU A 292 -11.90 0.80 44.95
CA LEU A 292 -11.72 0.19 46.26
C LEU A 292 -12.89 0.69 47.12
N GLY A 293 -13.77 -0.22 47.52
CA GLY A 293 -14.80 0.09 48.52
C GLY A 293 -14.12 0.54 49.81
N PRO A 294 -14.73 1.43 50.61
CA PRO A 294 -14.16 1.81 51.88
C PRO A 294 -14.00 0.58 52.76
N ASP A 295 -12.81 0.41 53.33
CA ASP A 295 -12.54 -0.61 54.35
C ASP A 295 -13.54 -0.38 55.50
N GLU A 296 -14.34 -1.42 55.81
CA GLU A 296 -15.18 -1.44 57.01
C GLU A 296 -14.24 -1.62 58.21
N ASP A 297 -13.94 -0.52 58.90
CA ASP A 297 -13.37 -0.53 60.24
C ASP A 297 -14.46 -0.98 61.23
N ASP A 298 -14.30 -2.19 61.78
CA ASP A 298 -14.91 -2.66 63.04
C ASP A 298 -13.81 -2.97 64.06
#